data_AF-A0A354H2Y0-F1
#
_entry.id   AF-A0A354H2Y0-F1
#
_cell.length_a   1.000
_cell.length_b   1.000
_cell.length_c   1.000
_cell.angle_alpha   90.00
_cell.angle_beta   90.00
_cell.angle_gamma   90.00
#
_symmetry.space_group_name_H-M   'P 1'
#
loop_
_entity.id
_entity.type
_entity.pdbx_description
1 polymer ?
#
loop_
_entity_poly.entity_id
_entity_poly.type
_entity_poly.pdbx_seq_one_letter_code
_entity_poly.pdbx_strand_id
1 'polypeptide(L)' 'MRPKDNSFEESHGELFRSSLEQILDRRHPLYVIANKIDWTRFDKSFGNLFAQ' A
#
# COMPACT_ATOMS: atom_id res chain seq x y z
N MET A 1 -7.86 -17.48 -34.81
CA MET A 1 -7.27 -17.45 -33.46
C MET A 1 -8.28 -16.78 -32.53
N ARG A 2 -8.72 -17.44 -31.45
CA ARG A 2 -9.52 -16.75 -30.43
C ARG A 2 -8.56 -15.92 -29.56
N PRO A 3 -8.82 -14.64 -29.29
CA PRO A 3 -7.97 -13.86 -28.41
C PRO A 3 -7.99 -14.51 -27.02
N LYS A 4 -6.80 -14.62 -26.43
CA LYS A 4 -6.62 -15.13 -25.07
C LYS A 4 -7.30 -14.12 -24.14
N ASP A 5 -8.21 -14.59 -23.30
CA ASP A 5 -8.89 -13.76 -22.32
C ASP A 5 -7.87 -13.37 -21.24
N ASN A 6 -7.30 -12.18 -21.39
CA ASN A 6 -6.27 -11.64 -20.51
C ASN A 6 -6.86 -10.83 -19.34
N SER A 7 -8.18 -10.93 -19.09
CA SER A 7 -8.88 -10.14 -18.07
C SER A 7 -8.30 -10.33 -16.66
N PHE A 8 -7.78 -11.53 -16.37
CA PHE A 8 -7.13 -11.84 -15.11
C PHE A 8 -5.78 -11.10 -14.95
N GLU A 9 -4.96 -11.04 -15.99
CA GLU A 9 -3.67 -10.32 -15.93
C GLU A 9 -3.85 -8.79 -15.88
N GLU A 10 -4.88 -8.26 -16.56
CA GLU A 10 -5.21 -6.84 -16.51
C GLU A 10 -5.69 -6.39 -15.12
N SER A 11 -6.58 -7.16 -14.48
CA SER A 11 -7.10 -6.89 -13.14
C SER A 11 -6.00 -6.89 -12.07
N HIS A 12 -5.09 -7.86 -12.11
CA HIS A 12 -3.96 -7.90 -11.18
C HIS A 12 -2.93 -6.81 -11.46
N GLY A 13 -2.69 -6.47 -12.73
CA GLY A 13 -1.84 -5.34 -13.11
C GLY A 13 -2.37 -3.99 -12.60
N GLU A 14 -3.68 -3.79 -12.52
CA GLU A 14 -4.29 -2.60 -11.92
C GLU A 14 -4.12 -2.51 -10.40
N LEU A 15 -4.17 -3.64 -9.69
CA LEU A 15 -3.86 -3.71 -8.26
C LEU A 15 -2.41 -3.29 -7.94
N PHE A 16 -1.46 -3.58 -8.84
CA PHE A 16 -0.07 -3.11 -8.72
C PHE A 16 0.12 -1.64 -9.14
N ARG A 17 -0.76 -1.11 -10.01
CA ARG A 17 -0.74 0.31 -10.41
C ARG A 17 -1.40 1.22 -9.39
N SER A 18 -2.34 0.68 -8.61
CA SER A 18 -2.99 1.39 -7.52
C SER A 18 -2.04 1.42 -6.35
N SER A 19 -1.47 2.60 -6.04
CA SER A 19 -0.71 2.78 -4.81
C SER A 19 -1.60 2.36 -3.64
N LEU A 20 -1.05 1.67 -2.64
CA LEU A 20 -1.81 1.23 -1.46
C LEU A 20 -2.63 2.39 -0.86
N GLU A 21 -2.08 3.61 -0.90
CA GLU A 21 -2.75 4.83 -0.47
C GLU A 21 -4.07 5.13 -1.20
N GLN A 22 -4.23 4.69 -2.45
CA GLN A 22 -5.43 4.88 -3.25
C GLN A 22 -6.55 3.89 -2.87
N ILE A 23 -6.19 2.76 -2.27
CA ILE A 23 -7.13 1.71 -1.84
C ILE A 23 -7.55 1.91 -0.37
N LEU A 24 -6.74 2.60 0.42
CA LEU A 24 -7.02 2.84 1.84
C LEU A 24 -8.18 3.83 2.04
N ASP A 25 -9.10 3.48 2.92
CA ASP A 25 -10.14 4.41 3.40
C ASP A 25 -9.52 5.49 4.30
N ARG A 26 -9.59 6.74 3.85
CA ARG A 26 -9.06 7.91 4.55
C ARG A 26 -9.76 8.21 5.87
N ARG A 27 -10.97 7.68 6.08
CA ARG A 27 -11.74 7.81 7.33
C ARG A 27 -11.43 6.70 8.32
N HIS A 28 -10.73 5.65 7.89
CA HIS A 28 -10.41 4.54 8.75
C HIS A 28 -9.56 5.03 9.94
N PRO A 29 -9.90 4.69 11.19
CA PRO A 29 -9.20 5.20 12.37
C PRO A 29 -7.69 4.96 12.33
N LEU A 30 -7.25 3.81 11.82
CA LEU A 30 -5.82 3.51 11.68
C LEU A 30 -5.13 4.41 10.65
N TYR A 31 -5.80 4.76 9.55
CA TYR A 31 -5.24 5.68 8.55
C TYR A 31 -5.07 7.08 9.17
N VAL A 32 -6.07 7.55 9.91
CA VAL A 32 -6.03 8.85 10.59
C VAL A 32 -4.93 8.89 11.65
N ILE A 33 -4.76 7.82 12.44
CA ILE A 33 -3.72 7.73 13.46
C ILE A 33 -2.34 7.65 12.82
N ALA A 34 -2.18 6.82 11.78
CA ALA A 34 -0.92 6.68 11.05
C ALA A 34 -0.42 8.02 10.51
N ASN A 35 -1.32 8.87 9.98
CA ASN A 35 -0.96 10.20 9.48
C ASN A 35 -0.55 11.21 10.57
N LYS A 36 -0.75 10.89 11.85
CA LYS A 36 -0.30 11.71 12.98
C LYS A 36 1.06 11.28 13.54
N ILE A 37 1.60 10.15 13.08
CA ILE A 37 2.89 9.63 13.54
C ILE A 37 4.01 10.33 12.77
N ASP A 38 5.02 10.79 13.50
CA ASP A 38 6.30 11.17 12.91
C ASP A 38 7.08 9.91 12.53
N TRP A 39 6.81 9.42 11.32
CA TRP A 39 7.41 8.20 10.80
C TRP A 39 8.94 8.31 10.63
N THR A 40 9.46 9.51 10.34
CA THR A 40 10.90 9.74 10.22
C THR A 40 11.60 9.54 11.56
N ARG A 41 11.03 10.09 12.64
CA ARG A 41 11.55 9.86 14.00
C ARG A 41 11.40 8.40 14.42
N PHE A 42 10.26 7.77 14.13
CA PHE A 42 10.03 6.37 14.44
C PHE A 42 11.08 5.47 13.76
N ASP A 43 11.28 5.64 12.45
CA ASP A 43 12.25 4.86 11.69
C ASP A 43 13.68 5.06 12.20
N LYS A 44 14.08 6.30 12.50
CA LYS A 44 15.40 6.59 13.07
C LYS A 44 15.63 5.91 14.42
N SER A 45 14.61 5.80 15.26
CA SER A 45 14.72 5.21 16.60
C SER A 45 14.57 3.69 16.61
N PHE A 46 13.73 3.14 15.74
CA PHE A 46 13.29 1.74 15.80
C PHE A 46 13.51 0.94 14.52
N GLY A 47 13.80 1.57 13.37
CA GLY A 47 13.93 0.90 12.08
C GLY A 47 14.96 -0.25 12.11
N ASN A 48 16.11 -0.02 12.76
CA ASN A 48 17.15 -1.03 12.94
C ASN A 48 16.71 -2.26 13.76
N LEU A 49 15.64 -2.15 14.56
CA LEU A 49 15.11 -3.26 15.36
C LEU A 49 14.13 -4.14 14.58
N PHE A 50 13.61 -3.66 13.46
CA PHE A 50 12.61 -4.34 12.63
C PHE A 50 13.14 -4.72 11.24
N ALA A 51 14.32 -4.25 10.85
CA ALA A 51 14.93 -4.47 9.53
C ALA A 51 15.77 -5.77 9.42
N GLN A 52 15.47 -6.79 10.23
CA GLN A 52 16.18 -8.07 10.25
C GLN A 52 15.71 -9.04 9.16
#